data_AF-A0A1M6R992-F1
#
_entry.id   AF-A0A1M6R992-F1
#
_cell.length_a   1.000
_cell.length_b   1.000
_cell.length_c   1.000
_cell.angle_alpha   90.00
_cell.angle_beta   90.00
_cell.angle_gamma   90.00
#
_symmetry.space_group_name_H-M   'P 1'
#
loop_
_entity.id
_entity.type
_entity.pdbx_description
1 polymer ?
#
loop_
_entity_poly.entity_id
_entity_poly.type
_entity_poly.pdbx_seq_one_letter_code
_entity_poly.pdbx_strand_id
1 'polypeptide(L)'
;MLGLPQNTEMNKQLPKKAIYTKFQMNTAAKEKIDYDISKLSIVNEISPSRVQVSEGESVKSFYVLLVSLKHKDFDEKNIVTISKIIPQNMLMVLEYEQEARLAVYHTKLMMTPWQKTEDITVTLKGLDLNQIWENIIVQIGEINMDAGNTLEEQIALDEQKAKLQKEIAKLEKQARAEKQPKKKFELVQKINQFKKELYND
;
A
#
# COMPACT_ATOMS: atom_id res chain seq x y z
N MET A 1 -7.98 17.38 -0.84
CA MET A 1 -7.82 15.95 -1.13
C MET A 1 -6.75 15.27 -0.29
N LEU A 2 -5.61 15.88 0.08
CA LEU A 2 -4.66 15.21 1.03
C LEU A 2 -4.17 16.08 2.19
N GLY A 3 -4.51 17.39 2.22
CA GLY A 3 -3.99 18.31 3.23
C GLY A 3 -2.50 18.65 3.08
N LEU A 4 -1.90 18.37 1.92
CA LEU A 4 -0.49 18.66 1.65
C LEU A 4 -0.27 20.17 1.40
N PRO A 5 0.95 20.70 1.64
CA PRO A 5 1.26 22.10 1.39
C PRO A 5 1.03 22.51 -0.08
N GLN A 6 0.46 23.70 -0.32
CA GLN A 6 0.11 24.17 -1.68
C GLN A 6 1.29 24.22 -2.64
N ASN A 7 2.50 24.54 -2.15
CA ASN A 7 3.71 24.57 -2.98
C ASN A 7 4.19 23.18 -3.43
N THR A 8 3.58 22.10 -2.92
CA THR A 8 3.78 20.74 -3.43
C THR A 8 2.91 20.42 -4.63
N GLU A 9 1.86 21.21 -4.88
CA GLU A 9 0.90 20.92 -5.93
C GLU A 9 1.57 20.91 -7.32
N MET A 10 1.10 19.95 -8.11
CA MET A 10 1.41 19.76 -9.51
C MET A 10 0.11 19.40 -10.21
N ASN A 11 0.07 19.57 -11.52
CA ASN A 11 -1.02 19.04 -12.32
C ASN A 11 -0.46 18.50 -13.64
N LYS A 12 0.34 17.44 -13.53
CA LYS A 12 0.99 16.82 -14.68
C LYS A 12 0.32 15.50 -14.99
N GLN A 13 -0.53 15.51 -16.01
CA GLN A 13 -1.10 14.27 -16.53
C GLN A 13 0.01 13.35 -17.04
N LEU A 14 -0.08 12.06 -16.72
CA LEU A 14 0.79 11.03 -17.29
C LEU A 14 -0.01 10.25 -18.34
N PRO A 15 0.20 10.51 -19.64
CA PRO A 15 -0.47 9.73 -20.68
C PRO A 15 -0.08 8.26 -20.54
N LYS A 16 -1.07 7.37 -20.37
CA LYS A 16 -0.84 5.92 -20.25
C LYS A 16 0.01 5.37 -21.38
N LYS A 17 -0.26 5.81 -22.62
CA LYS A 17 0.54 5.47 -23.81
C LYS A 17 2.04 5.82 -23.64
N ALA A 18 2.35 6.96 -23.03
CA ALA A 18 3.74 7.36 -22.80
C ALA A 18 4.43 6.46 -21.77
N ILE A 19 3.73 6.08 -20.70
CA ILE A 19 4.22 5.11 -19.72
C ILE A 19 4.48 3.76 -20.41
N TYR A 20 3.49 3.25 -21.13
CA TYR A 20 3.56 1.95 -21.80
C TYR A 20 4.70 1.84 -22.79
N THR A 21 4.95 2.91 -23.57
CA THR A 21 6.05 2.97 -24.52
C THR A 21 7.39 3.12 -23.82
N LYS A 22 7.50 4.06 -22.86
CA LYS A 22 8.76 4.33 -22.14
C LYS A 22 9.28 3.10 -21.40
N PHE A 23 8.37 2.29 -20.87
CA PHE A 23 8.70 1.12 -20.09
C PHE A 23 8.40 -0.22 -20.80
N GLN A 24 8.19 -0.17 -22.12
CA GLN A 24 8.09 -1.34 -23.00
C GLN A 24 7.13 -2.44 -22.50
N MET A 25 5.93 -2.04 -22.05
CA MET A 25 4.94 -3.00 -21.54
C MET A 25 4.43 -3.93 -22.64
N ASN A 26 4.09 -5.16 -22.27
CA ASN A 26 3.42 -6.10 -23.18
C ASN A 26 1.92 -5.78 -23.34
N THR A 27 1.29 -6.28 -24.40
CA THR A 27 -0.11 -5.98 -24.73
C THR A 27 -1.08 -6.39 -23.63
N ALA A 28 -0.94 -7.60 -23.07
CA ALA A 28 -1.83 -8.09 -22.03
C ALA A 28 -1.80 -7.23 -20.76
N ALA A 29 -0.63 -6.72 -20.36
CA ALA A 29 -0.51 -5.82 -19.21
C ALA A 29 -1.14 -4.44 -19.50
N LYS A 30 -1.02 -3.93 -20.73
CA LYS A 30 -1.69 -2.67 -21.14
C LYS A 30 -3.19 -2.81 -21.07
N GLU A 31 -3.75 -3.87 -21.62
CA GLU A 31 -5.20 -4.13 -21.63
C GLU A 31 -5.77 -4.21 -20.22
N LYS A 32 -5.09 -4.88 -19.30
CA LYS A 32 -5.49 -4.96 -17.88
C LYS A 32 -5.50 -3.58 -17.21
N ILE A 33 -4.44 -2.79 -17.40
CA ILE A 33 -4.39 -1.43 -16.83
C ILE A 33 -5.45 -0.54 -17.49
N ASP A 34 -5.66 -0.66 -18.79
CA ASP A 34 -6.68 0.11 -19.51
C ASP A 34 -8.10 -0.27 -19.09
N TYR A 35 -8.33 -1.51 -18.66
CA TYR A 35 -9.59 -1.97 -18.09
C TYR A 35 -9.87 -1.30 -16.74
N ASP A 36 -8.90 -1.32 -15.81
CA ASP A 36 -9.10 -0.80 -14.45
C ASP A 36 -8.94 0.72 -14.31
N ILE A 37 -8.03 1.33 -15.08
CA ILE A 37 -7.56 2.70 -14.83
C ILE A 37 -7.99 3.62 -15.97
N SER A 38 -8.72 4.67 -15.62
CA SER A 38 -9.13 5.70 -16.57
C SER A 38 -7.99 6.70 -16.83
N LYS A 39 -7.38 7.23 -15.75
CA LYS A 39 -6.44 8.35 -15.81
C LYS A 39 -5.34 8.22 -14.75
N LEU A 40 -4.13 8.65 -15.12
CA LEU A 40 -2.99 8.80 -14.22
C LEU A 40 -2.52 10.25 -14.25
N SER A 41 -2.31 10.87 -13.09
CA SER A 41 -1.87 12.26 -12.98
C SER A 41 -0.99 12.47 -11.75
N ILE A 42 0.15 13.12 -11.92
CA ILE A 42 0.97 13.59 -10.81
C ILE A 42 0.32 14.87 -10.29
N VAL A 43 -0.14 14.81 -9.04
CA VAL A 43 -0.85 15.90 -8.37
C VAL A 43 0.00 16.61 -7.33
N ASN A 44 1.07 15.98 -6.83
CA ASN A 44 2.05 16.64 -5.98
C ASN A 44 3.46 16.11 -6.23
N GLU A 45 4.45 16.96 -5.99
CA GLU A 45 5.86 16.60 -5.83
C GLU A 45 6.31 17.01 -4.44
N ILE A 46 6.87 16.05 -3.70
CA ILE A 46 7.46 16.27 -2.39
C ILE A 46 8.97 16.25 -2.56
N SER A 47 9.58 17.42 -2.37
CA SER A 47 11.02 17.64 -2.48
C SER A 47 11.50 18.59 -1.39
N PRO A 48 12.81 18.62 -1.07
CA PRO A 48 13.34 19.38 0.07
C PRO A 48 12.96 20.87 0.00
N SER A 49 13.03 21.44 -1.20
CA SER A 49 12.69 22.85 -1.47
C SER A 49 11.19 23.16 -1.31
N ARG A 50 10.31 22.19 -1.57
CA ARG A 50 8.85 22.37 -1.46
C ARG A 50 8.38 22.16 -0.03
N VAL A 51 8.90 21.21 0.74
CA VAL A 51 8.43 20.97 2.11
C VAL A 51 9.33 21.54 3.20
N GLN A 52 10.39 22.27 2.83
CA GLN A 52 11.33 22.94 3.75
C GLN A 52 11.98 21.97 4.75
N VAL A 53 12.41 20.82 4.27
CA VAL A 53 13.14 19.80 5.06
C VAL A 53 14.45 19.46 4.40
N SER A 54 15.32 18.75 5.11
CA SER A 54 16.58 18.27 4.55
C SER A 54 16.34 17.19 3.48
N GLU A 55 17.24 17.16 2.50
CA GLU A 55 17.28 16.05 1.55
C GLU A 55 17.59 14.74 2.27
N GLY A 56 16.87 13.68 1.92
CA GLY A 56 17.14 12.35 2.45
C GLY A 56 18.37 11.71 1.80
N GLU A 57 19.00 10.77 2.50
CA GLU A 57 20.13 10.01 1.95
C GLU A 57 19.68 9.15 0.76
N SER A 58 18.55 8.46 0.90
CA SER A 58 17.98 7.56 -0.12
C SER A 58 16.80 8.19 -0.87
N VAL A 59 16.03 9.06 -0.21
CA VAL A 59 14.85 9.70 -0.80
C VAL A 59 15.17 11.14 -1.16
N LYS A 60 15.36 11.40 -2.46
CA LYS A 60 15.63 12.76 -2.98
C LYS A 60 14.35 13.55 -3.25
N SER A 61 13.30 12.85 -3.65
CA SER A 61 11.94 13.34 -3.79
C SER A 61 10.99 12.15 -3.91
N PHE A 62 9.70 12.38 -3.75
CA PHE A 62 8.67 11.42 -4.12
C PHE A 62 7.44 12.15 -4.64
N TYR A 63 6.57 11.44 -5.36
CA TYR A 63 5.42 12.04 -6.01
C TYR A 63 4.11 11.49 -5.46
N VAL A 64 3.06 12.30 -5.58
CA VAL A 64 1.69 11.85 -5.37
C VAL A 64 1.05 11.61 -6.73
N LEU A 65 0.66 10.37 -6.98
CA LEU A 65 0.01 9.94 -8.21
C LEU A 65 -1.49 9.72 -7.94
N LEU A 66 -2.33 10.56 -8.54
CA LEU A 66 -3.76 10.32 -8.63
C LEU A 66 -4.03 9.27 -9.71
N VAL A 67 -4.66 8.18 -9.29
CA VAL A 67 -5.07 7.05 -10.12
C VAL A 67 -6.60 7.02 -10.12
N SER A 68 -7.20 7.55 -11.18
CA SER A 68 -8.65 7.50 -11.35
C SER A 68 -9.03 6.12 -11.90
N LEU A 69 -9.76 5.35 -11.11
CA LEU A 69 -10.22 4.00 -11.43
C LEU A 69 -11.54 4.05 -12.21
N LYS A 70 -11.81 3.00 -12.99
CA LYS A 70 -13.08 2.83 -13.70
C LYS A 70 -14.13 2.07 -12.90
N HIS A 71 -13.70 1.33 -11.89
CA HIS A 71 -14.55 0.55 -10.99
C HIS A 71 -13.81 0.30 -9.67
N LYS A 72 -14.56 0.01 -8.62
CA LYS A 72 -14.04 -0.16 -7.26
C LYS A 72 -13.30 -1.49 -7.05
N ASP A 73 -13.64 -2.51 -7.84
CA ASP A 73 -13.11 -3.88 -7.83
C ASP A 73 -11.96 -4.10 -8.82
N PHE A 74 -10.98 -3.18 -8.84
CA PHE A 74 -9.80 -3.27 -9.70
C PHE A 74 -8.86 -4.42 -9.29
N ASP A 75 -8.02 -4.89 -10.21
CA ASP A 75 -6.93 -5.83 -9.93
C ASP A 75 -5.74 -5.09 -9.32
N GLU A 76 -5.47 -5.35 -8.04
CA GLU A 76 -4.33 -4.79 -7.30
C GLU A 76 -2.98 -4.99 -8.00
N LYS A 77 -2.85 -6.06 -8.82
CA LYS A 77 -1.64 -6.29 -9.61
C LYS A 77 -1.34 -5.15 -10.57
N ASN A 78 -2.36 -4.47 -11.09
CA ASN A 78 -2.16 -3.32 -11.98
C ASN A 78 -1.52 -2.14 -11.25
N ILE A 79 -1.89 -1.92 -9.98
CA ILE A 79 -1.27 -0.90 -9.12
C ILE A 79 0.19 -1.27 -8.82
N VAL A 80 0.46 -2.54 -8.50
CA VAL A 80 1.82 -3.06 -8.32
C VAL A 80 2.65 -2.86 -9.58
N THR A 81 2.10 -3.20 -10.75
CA THR A 81 2.80 -3.05 -12.04
C THR A 81 3.18 -1.59 -12.29
N ILE A 82 2.27 -0.64 -12.07
CA ILE A 82 2.57 0.79 -12.24
C ILE A 82 3.67 1.25 -11.28
N SER A 83 3.57 0.83 -10.02
CA SER A 83 4.53 1.20 -8.98
C SER A 83 5.95 0.69 -9.28
N LYS A 84 6.08 -0.55 -9.77
CA LYS A 84 7.39 -1.15 -10.09
C LYS A 84 8.03 -0.57 -11.34
N ILE A 85 7.20 -0.13 -12.28
CA ILE A 85 7.66 0.34 -13.58
C ILE A 85 8.27 1.74 -13.46
N ILE A 86 7.74 2.60 -12.59
CA ILE A 86 8.25 3.95 -12.38
C ILE A 86 9.30 3.87 -11.26
N PRO A 87 10.61 4.08 -11.56
CA PRO A 87 11.69 3.92 -10.58
C PRO A 87 11.78 5.15 -9.65
N GLN A 88 10.69 5.44 -8.94
CA GLN A 88 10.56 6.56 -8.03
C GLN A 88 9.54 6.20 -6.94
N ASN A 89 9.79 6.65 -5.72
CA ASN A 89 8.81 6.53 -4.64
C ASN A 89 7.53 7.27 -5.00
N MET A 90 6.39 6.60 -4.86
CA MET A 90 5.07 7.14 -5.18
C MET A 90 4.05 6.82 -4.09
N LEU A 91 3.42 7.87 -3.59
CA LEU A 91 2.17 7.79 -2.87
C LEU A 91 1.04 7.83 -3.91
N MET A 92 0.21 6.81 -3.96
CA MET A 92 -0.91 6.75 -4.90
C MET A 92 -2.22 7.06 -4.19
N VAL A 93 -3.04 7.91 -4.81
CA VAL A 93 -4.44 8.12 -4.43
C VAL A 93 -5.28 7.37 -5.44
N LEU A 94 -5.88 6.26 -5.02
CA LEU A 94 -6.77 5.46 -5.85
C LEU A 94 -8.18 6.02 -5.67
N GLU A 95 -8.71 6.65 -6.71
CA GLU A 95 -9.99 7.38 -6.67
C GLU A 95 -11.03 6.68 -7.54
N TYR A 96 -12.23 6.48 -6.99
CA TYR A 96 -13.40 6.03 -7.73
C TYR A 96 -14.62 6.82 -7.23
N GLU A 97 -15.26 7.56 -8.14
CA GLU A 97 -16.38 8.46 -7.81
C GLU A 97 -16.01 9.47 -6.69
N GLN A 98 -16.71 9.43 -5.55
CA GLN A 98 -16.48 10.32 -4.39
C GLN A 98 -15.69 9.63 -3.27
N GLU A 99 -15.13 8.46 -3.55
CA GLU A 99 -14.33 7.70 -2.61
C GLU A 99 -12.89 7.58 -3.09
N ALA A 100 -11.97 7.54 -2.14
CA ALA A 100 -10.56 7.30 -2.39
C ALA A 100 -9.95 6.42 -1.32
N ARG A 101 -8.83 5.79 -1.66
CA ARG A 101 -7.92 5.12 -0.71
C ARG A 101 -6.48 5.42 -1.08
N LEU A 102 -5.61 5.42 -0.08
CA LEU A 102 -4.17 5.59 -0.29
C LEU A 102 -3.53 4.24 -0.59
N ALA A 103 -2.48 4.26 -1.40
CA ALA A 103 -1.68 3.09 -1.70
C ALA A 103 -0.19 3.46 -1.80
N VAL A 104 0.67 2.61 -1.24
CA VAL A 104 2.12 2.69 -1.38
C VAL A 104 2.67 1.30 -1.66
N TYR A 105 3.65 1.23 -2.57
CA TYR A 105 4.42 0.02 -2.81
C TYR A 105 5.83 0.20 -2.23
N HIS A 106 6.22 -0.70 -1.32
CA HIS A 106 7.58 -0.78 -0.80
C HIS A 106 8.15 -2.18 -1.11
N THR A 107 8.03 -3.12 -0.18
CA THR A 107 8.24 -4.55 -0.43
C THR A 107 6.95 -5.24 -0.89
N LYS A 108 5.80 -4.73 -0.45
CA LYS A 108 4.44 -5.14 -0.81
C LYS A 108 3.56 -3.92 -1.07
N LEU A 109 2.42 -4.15 -1.73
CA LEU A 109 1.38 -3.13 -1.84
C LEU A 109 0.65 -3.01 -0.50
N MET A 110 0.63 -1.80 0.05
CA MET A 110 -0.11 -1.44 1.26
C MET A 110 -1.15 -0.41 0.87
N MET A 111 -2.35 -0.53 1.45
CA MET A 111 -3.46 0.34 1.09
C MET A 111 -4.39 0.56 2.28
N THR A 112 -4.86 1.79 2.44
CA THR A 112 -5.87 2.11 3.44
C THR A 112 -7.24 1.55 3.03
N PRO A 113 -8.22 1.51 3.95
CA PRO A 113 -9.63 1.40 3.60
C PRO A 113 -10.09 2.52 2.66
N TRP A 114 -11.23 2.30 2.00
CA TRP A 114 -11.93 3.33 1.25
C TRP A 114 -12.56 4.35 2.21
N GLN A 115 -12.43 5.62 1.88
CA GLN A 115 -13.04 6.74 2.59
C GLN A 115 -13.49 7.80 1.59
N LYS A 116 -14.26 8.80 2.03
CA LYS A 116 -14.64 9.90 1.14
C LYS A 116 -13.39 10.65 0.70
N THR A 117 -13.38 11.07 -0.55
CA THR A 117 -12.30 11.84 -1.17
C THR A 117 -11.96 13.14 -0.42
N GLU A 118 -12.92 13.68 0.32
CA GLU A 118 -12.76 14.90 1.11
C GLU A 118 -12.07 14.65 2.46
N ASP A 119 -12.22 13.45 3.01
CA ASP A 119 -11.75 13.07 4.35
C ASP A 119 -10.31 12.52 4.32
N ILE A 120 -9.82 12.12 3.15
CA ILE A 120 -8.48 11.54 2.98
C ILE A 120 -7.40 12.59 3.24
N THR A 121 -6.47 12.27 4.14
CA THR A 121 -5.37 13.15 4.53
C THR A 121 -4.09 12.37 4.75
N VAL A 122 -2.96 13.02 4.50
CA VAL A 122 -1.61 12.48 4.76
C VAL A 122 -0.82 13.51 5.53
N THR A 123 -0.19 13.08 6.62
CA THR A 123 0.66 13.99 7.41
C THR A 123 2.12 13.73 7.08
N LEU A 124 2.82 14.77 6.62
CA LEU A 124 4.26 14.73 6.43
C LEU A 124 4.94 14.98 7.78
N LYS A 125 5.57 13.95 8.35
CA LYS A 125 6.31 14.04 9.62
C LYS A 125 7.75 13.56 9.41
N GLY A 126 8.73 14.32 9.90
CA GLY A 126 10.16 13.96 9.80
C GLY A 126 11.02 15.19 9.57
N LEU A 127 12.31 15.07 9.89
CA LEU A 127 13.30 16.14 9.71
C LEU A 127 13.94 16.14 8.31
N ASP A 128 13.81 15.02 7.59
CA ASP A 128 14.30 14.81 6.24
C ASP A 128 13.31 13.97 5.43
N LEU A 129 13.57 13.82 4.13
CA LEU A 129 12.70 13.06 3.24
C LEU A 129 12.73 11.54 3.46
N ASN A 130 13.78 10.98 4.05
CA ASN A 130 13.81 9.55 4.41
C ASN A 130 12.75 9.30 5.49
N GLN A 131 12.81 10.06 6.58
CA GLN A 131 11.87 9.96 7.69
C GLN A 131 10.42 10.24 7.26
N ILE A 132 10.21 11.24 6.40
CA ILE A 132 8.88 11.54 5.87
C ILE A 132 8.34 10.36 5.07
N TRP A 133 9.16 9.76 4.21
CA TRP A 133 8.74 8.63 3.40
C TRP A 133 8.44 7.39 4.25
N GLU A 134 9.29 7.07 5.23
CA GLU A 134 9.05 5.98 6.17
C GLU A 134 7.76 6.18 6.96
N ASN A 135 7.51 7.39 7.47
CA ASN A 135 6.27 7.70 8.19
C ASN A 135 5.01 7.59 7.32
N ILE A 136 5.10 7.88 6.02
CA ILE A 136 4.01 7.64 5.07
C ILE A 136 3.73 6.14 4.93
N ILE A 137 4.79 5.32 4.80
CA ILE A 137 4.64 3.87 4.72
C ILE A 137 3.97 3.34 5.98
N VAL A 138 4.40 3.79 7.16
CA VAL A 138 3.82 3.42 8.46
C VAL A 138 2.33 3.82 8.53
N GLN A 139 2.01 5.07 8.14
CA GLN A 139 0.64 5.58 8.15
C GLN A 139 -0.30 4.76 7.25
N ILE A 140 0.15 4.35 6.06
CA ILE A 140 -0.69 3.66 5.06
C ILE A 140 -0.73 2.15 5.29
N GLY A 141 0.36 1.59 5.80
CA GLY A 141 0.46 0.17 6.13
C GLY A 141 -0.22 -0.21 7.44
N GLU A 142 -0.73 0.77 8.21
CA GLU A 142 -1.21 0.58 9.58
C GLU A 142 -0.19 -0.16 10.46
N ILE A 143 1.11 0.10 10.20
CA ILE A 143 2.22 -0.58 10.86
C ILE A 143 2.39 0.04 12.26
N ASN A 144 2.39 -0.80 13.28
CA ASN A 144 2.77 -0.36 14.63
C ASN A 144 4.26 -0.61 14.79
N MET A 145 5.05 0.46 14.82
CA MET A 145 6.50 0.37 15.00
C MET A 145 6.81 -0.05 16.44
N ASP A 146 7.38 -1.25 16.62
CA ASP A 146 7.91 -1.67 17.92
C ASP A 146 9.28 -1.02 18.17
N ALA A 147 9.55 -0.66 19.44
CA ALA A 147 10.77 0.05 19.81
C ALA A 147 12.01 -0.82 19.52
N GLY A 148 12.81 -0.41 18.55
CA GLY A 148 14.08 -1.07 18.19
C GLY A 148 14.06 -1.81 16.85
N ASN A 149 12.90 -1.99 16.21
CA ASN A 149 12.81 -2.61 14.89
C ASN A 149 12.99 -1.58 13.76
N THR A 150 13.61 -2.01 12.67
CA THR A 150 13.57 -1.27 11.40
C THR A 150 12.20 -1.42 10.73
N LEU A 151 11.87 -0.52 9.80
CA LEU A 151 10.61 -0.58 9.04
C LEU A 151 10.46 -1.92 8.30
N GLU A 152 11.55 -2.43 7.71
CA GLU A 152 11.54 -3.69 6.97
C GLU A 152 11.27 -4.90 7.88
N GLU A 153 11.91 -4.93 9.05
CA GLU A 153 11.67 -5.97 10.06
C GLU A 153 10.23 -5.94 10.54
N GLN A 154 9.67 -4.76 10.83
CA GLN A 154 8.28 -4.66 11.27
C GLN A 154 7.30 -5.11 10.18
N ILE A 155 7.53 -4.70 8.92
CA ILE A 155 6.69 -5.14 7.79
C ILE A 155 6.71 -6.66 7.64
N ALA A 156 7.87 -7.29 7.82
CA ALA A 156 8.03 -8.73 7.73
C ALA A 156 7.34 -9.46 8.90
N LEU A 157 7.48 -8.94 10.13
CA LEU A 157 6.80 -9.46 11.32
C LEU A 157 5.28 -9.40 11.18
N ASP A 158 4.74 -8.26 10.75
CA ASP A 158 3.31 -8.07 10.53
C ASP A 158 2.78 -9.02 9.44
N GLU A 159 3.58 -9.30 8.41
CA GLU A 159 3.21 -10.28 7.38
C GLU A 159 3.15 -11.71 7.91
N GLN A 160 4.12 -12.10 8.75
CA GLN A 160 4.12 -13.41 9.39
C GLN A 160 2.90 -13.57 10.31
N LYS A 161 2.62 -12.56 11.14
CA LYS A 161 1.44 -12.51 12.02
C LYS A 161 0.15 -12.62 11.20
N ALA A 162 0.01 -11.86 10.11
CA ALA A 162 -1.17 -11.91 9.25
C ALA A 162 -1.36 -13.26 8.55
N LYS A 163 -0.28 -13.91 8.09
CA LYS A 163 -0.35 -15.27 7.51
C LYS A 163 -0.82 -16.29 8.54
N LEU A 164 -0.27 -16.25 9.75
CA LEU A 164 -0.63 -17.16 10.83
C LEU A 164 -2.09 -16.98 11.26
N GLN A 165 -2.56 -15.73 11.39
CA GLN A 165 -3.96 -15.41 11.65
C GLN A 165 -4.92 -15.94 10.58
N LYS A 166 -4.56 -15.80 9.29
CA LYS A 166 -5.36 -16.36 8.17
C LYS A 166 -5.46 -17.88 8.24
N GLU A 167 -4.34 -18.56 8.52
CA GLU A 167 -4.34 -20.02 8.69
C GLU A 167 -5.16 -20.46 9.90
N ILE A 168 -5.07 -19.74 11.04
CA ILE A 168 -5.93 -19.97 12.20
C ILE A 168 -7.41 -19.82 11.83
N ALA A 169 -7.81 -18.74 11.16
CA ALA A 169 -9.20 -18.51 10.78
C ALA A 169 -9.74 -19.60 9.83
N LYS A 170 -8.90 -20.05 8.91
CA LYS A 170 -9.21 -21.17 8.00
C LYS A 170 -9.41 -22.48 8.76
N LEU A 171 -8.49 -22.82 9.66
CA LEU A 171 -8.59 -24.03 10.50
C LEU A 171 -9.81 -23.96 11.44
N GLU A 172 -10.11 -22.79 12.01
CA GLU A 172 -11.30 -22.59 12.84
C GLU A 172 -12.59 -22.83 12.05
N LYS A 173 -12.67 -22.33 10.81
CA LYS A 173 -13.81 -22.60 9.93
C LYS A 173 -13.95 -24.09 9.62
N GLN A 174 -12.84 -24.77 9.36
CA GLN A 174 -12.82 -26.23 9.13
C GLN A 174 -13.27 -27.00 10.39
N ALA A 175 -12.75 -26.64 11.57
CA ALA A 175 -13.09 -27.29 12.83
C ALA A 175 -14.57 -27.12 13.21
N ARG A 176 -15.20 -25.99 12.85
CA ARG A 176 -16.65 -25.77 13.05
C ARG A 176 -17.50 -26.64 12.13
N ALA A 177 -17.04 -26.91 10.91
CA ALA A 177 -17.76 -27.73 9.94
C ALA A 177 -17.52 -29.25 10.11
N GLU A 178 -16.45 -29.65 10.81
CA GLU A 178 -16.07 -31.05 11.01
C GLU A 178 -17.01 -31.77 12.00
N LYS A 179 -17.50 -32.95 11.59
CA LYS A 179 -18.42 -33.80 12.37
C LYS A 179 -17.69 -34.90 13.11
N GLN A 180 -16.53 -35.36 12.61
CA GLN A 180 -15.76 -36.43 13.24
C GLN A 180 -14.99 -35.89 14.47
N PRO A 181 -15.27 -36.38 15.69
CA PRO A 181 -14.67 -35.81 16.91
C PRO A 181 -13.15 -35.83 16.92
N LYS A 182 -12.54 -36.91 16.42
CA LYS A 182 -11.08 -37.07 16.37
C LYS A 182 -10.41 -36.02 15.46
N LYS A 183 -10.94 -35.81 14.25
CA LYS A 183 -10.43 -34.81 13.31
C LYS A 183 -10.64 -33.38 13.81
N LYS A 184 -11.78 -33.12 14.44
CA LYS A 184 -12.05 -31.83 15.08
C LYS A 184 -11.04 -31.54 16.20
N PHE A 185 -10.72 -32.54 17.01
CA PHE A 185 -9.71 -32.41 18.06
C PHE A 185 -8.32 -32.09 17.49
N GLU A 186 -7.88 -32.80 16.45
CA GLU A 186 -6.61 -32.53 15.75
C GLU A 186 -6.55 -31.10 15.18
N LEU A 187 -7.64 -30.62 14.58
CA LEU A 187 -7.74 -29.24 14.08
C LEU A 187 -7.62 -28.21 15.20
N VAL A 188 -8.29 -28.44 16.34
CA VAL A 188 -8.22 -27.55 17.51
C VAL A 188 -6.83 -27.55 18.14
N GLN A 189 -6.14 -28.70 18.19
CA GLN A 189 -4.76 -28.75 18.66
C GLN A 189 -3.84 -27.91 17.77
N LYS A 190 -3.97 -28.01 16.45
CA LYS A 190 -3.19 -27.22 15.50
C LYS A 190 -3.49 -25.72 15.62
N ILE A 191 -4.76 -25.34 15.79
CA ILE A 191 -5.15 -23.95 16.07
C ILE A 191 -4.47 -23.43 17.33
N ASN A 192 -4.46 -24.22 18.41
CA ASN A 192 -3.85 -23.81 19.68
C ASN A 192 -2.32 -23.67 19.56
N GLN A 193 -1.67 -24.52 18.77
CA GLN A 193 -0.24 -24.39 18.49
C GLN A 193 0.04 -23.07 17.76
N PHE A 194 -0.69 -22.77 16.68
CA PHE A 194 -0.51 -21.53 15.93
C PHE A 194 -0.87 -20.29 16.75
N LYS A 195 -1.87 -20.36 17.65
CA LYS A 195 -2.14 -19.28 18.60
C LYS A 195 -0.96 -19.05 19.55
N LYS A 196 -0.31 -20.10 20.06
CA LYS A 196 0.89 -19.95 20.89
C LYS A 196 2.03 -19.30 20.12
N GLU A 197 2.25 -19.71 18.88
CA GLU A 197 3.27 -19.08 18.00
C GLU A 197 2.94 -17.61 17.71
N LEU A 198 1.66 -17.22 17.67
CA LEU A 198 1.24 -15.84 17.43
C LEU A 198 1.40 -14.91 18.65
N TYR A 199 1.25 -15.44 19.87
CA TYR A 199 1.22 -14.67 21.12
C TYR A 199 2.46 -14.86 22.01
N ASN A 200 3.39 -15.71 21.61
CA ASN A 200 4.72 -15.79 22.22
C ASN A 200 5.66 -14.84 21.49
N ASP A 201 5.50 -13.55 21.76
CA ASP A 201 6.55 -12.52 21.63
C ASP A 201 6.88 -12.02 23.04
#